data_AF-A0A8J7BS39-F1
#
_entry.id   AF-A0A8J7BS39-F1
#
_cell.length_a   1.000
_cell.length_b   1.000
_cell.length_c   1.000
_cell.angle_alpha   90.00
_cell.angle_beta   90.00
_cell.angle_gamma   90.00
#
_symmetry.space_group_name_H-M   'P 1'
#
loop_
_entity.id
_entity.type
_entity.pdbx_description
1 polymer ?
#
loop_
_entity_poly.entity_id
_entity_poly.type
_entity_poly.pdbx_seq_one_letter_code
_entity_poly.pdbx_strand_id
1 'polypeptide(L)'
;MLDSEVNPKLKNLELGRGKRPKLDNPTVAMRMSEDTRNALEAIAEQYGCMYGGKPWIAGLLTKIGIGELIVVPAPPKGRVGER
;
A
#
# COMPACT_ATOMS: atom_id res chain seq x y z
N MET A 1 37.26 39.81 8.39
CA MET A 1 35.89 39.55 8.86
C MET A 1 35.16 38.92 7.70
N LEU A 2 34.82 37.62 7.80
CA LEU A 2 34.11 36.88 6.75
C LEU A 2 32.63 36.87 7.13
N ASP A 3 31.88 37.83 6.61
CA ASP A 3 30.42 37.85 6.74
C ASP A 3 29.86 36.66 5.97
N SER A 4 29.39 35.69 6.73
CA SER A 4 28.77 34.47 6.23
C SER A 4 27.41 34.87 5.65
N GLU A 5 27.33 34.99 4.32
CA GLU A 5 26.07 35.24 3.62
C GLU A 5 25.05 34.15 3.99
N VAL A 6 24.13 34.50 4.89
CA VAL A 6 23.05 33.62 5.34
C VAL A 6 22.13 33.38 4.14
N ASN A 7 22.24 32.19 3.55
CA ASN A 7 21.47 31.81 2.37
C ASN A 7 19.95 31.94 2.66
N PRO A 8 19.23 32.85 1.98
CA PRO A 8 17.83 33.15 2.30
C PRO A 8 16.88 31.96 2.07
N LYS A 9 17.34 30.90 1.40
CA LYS A 9 16.61 29.64 1.20
C LYS A 9 16.47 28.81 2.49
N LEU A 10 17.30 29.05 3.51
CA LEU A 10 17.25 28.31 4.78
C LEU A 10 16.07 28.74 5.68
N LYS A 11 15.58 29.98 5.57
CA LYS A 11 14.43 30.48 6.35
C LYS A 11 13.14 29.72 6.05
N ASN A 12 12.99 29.18 4.84
CA ASN A 12 11.82 28.39 4.46
C ASN A 12 11.85 26.95 5.02
N LEU A 13 13.06 26.43 5.31
CA LEU A 13 13.22 25.13 5.98
C LEU A 13 12.85 25.22 7.47
N GLU A 14 13.21 26.32 8.13
CA GLU A 14 12.95 26.54 9.57
C GLU A 14 11.45 26.65 9.88
N LEU A 15 10.66 27.20 8.95
CA LEU A 15 9.20 27.32 9.06
C LEU A 15 8.43 26.01 8.86
N GLY A 16 9.12 24.88 8.63
CA GLY A 16 8.49 23.58 8.39
C GLY A 16 7.64 23.50 7.12
N ARG A 17 7.66 24.55 6.28
CA ARG A 17 6.97 24.60 4.98
C ARG A 17 7.62 23.59 4.04
N GLY A 18 6.99 22.42 3.91
CA GLY A 18 7.48 21.30 3.11
C GLY A 18 7.56 19.97 3.86
N LYS A 19 7.36 19.95 5.19
CA LYS A 19 7.18 18.70 5.93
C LYS A 19 5.82 18.11 5.58
N ARG A 20 5.80 17.09 4.72
CA ARG A 20 4.59 16.28 4.49
C ARG A 20 4.10 15.79 5.86
N PRO A 21 2.79 15.88 6.14
CA PRO A 21 2.24 15.32 7.38
C PRO A 21 2.66 13.86 7.46
N LYS A 22 3.27 13.49 8.58
CA LYS A 22 3.70 12.12 8.82
C LYS A 22 2.43 11.30 9.03
N LEU A 23 2.03 10.55 8.01
CA LEU A 23 0.95 9.59 8.12
C LEU A 23 1.42 8.49 9.07
N ASP A 24 0.96 8.54 10.31
CA ASP A 24 1.33 7.59 11.37
C ASP A 24 0.48 6.33 11.28
N ASN A 25 0.45 5.74 10.07
CA ASN A 25 -0.31 4.51 9.84
C ASN A 25 0.46 3.33 10.44
N PRO A 26 -0.16 2.53 11.31
CA PRO A 26 0.49 1.33 11.86
C PRO A 26 0.85 0.40 10.70
N THR A 27 2.15 0.16 10.52
CA THR A 27 2.65 -0.74 9.49
C THR A 27 2.78 -2.14 10.08
N VAL A 28 2.10 -3.11 9.46
CA VAL A 28 2.22 -4.53 9.82
C VAL A 28 3.04 -5.22 8.74
N ALA A 29 4.17 -5.83 9.13
CA ALA A 29 4.96 -6.66 8.23
C ALA A 29 4.37 -8.08 8.19
N MET A 30 4.02 -8.56 7.00
CA MET A 30 3.50 -9.90 6.78
C MET A 30 4.47 -10.71 5.92
N ARG A 31 4.82 -11.92 6.35
CA ARG A 31 5.57 -12.87 5.53
C ARG A 31 4.59 -13.77 4.80
N MET A 32 4.80 -13.96 3.50
CA MET A 32 4.02 -14.84 2.65
C MET A 32 4.87 -15.35 1.49
N SER A 33 4.45 -16.44 0.84
CA SER A 33 5.11 -16.92 -0.38
C SER A 33 4.89 -15.96 -1.55
N GLU A 34 5.76 -16.05 -2.54
CA GLU A 34 5.64 -15.27 -3.77
C GLU A 34 4.33 -15.59 -4.52
N ASP A 35 3.95 -16.87 -4.61
CA ASP A 35 2.68 -17.28 -5.22
C ASP A 35 1.46 -16.64 -4.56
N THR A 36 1.44 -16.62 -3.22
CA THR A 36 0.34 -16.00 -2.45
C THR A 36 0.29 -14.51 -2.70
N ARG A 37 1.46 -13.87 -2.70
CA ARG A 37 1.58 -12.44 -2.97
C ARG A 37 1.07 -12.10 -4.37
N ASN A 38 1.50 -12.84 -5.38
CA ASN A 38 1.10 -12.62 -6.77
C ASN A 38 -0.41 -12.81 -6.94
N ALA A 39 -1.00 -13.82 -6.29
CA ALA A 39 -2.44 -14.01 -6.30
C ALA A 39 -3.19 -12.82 -5.67
N LEU A 40 -2.71 -12.30 -4.54
CA LEU A 40 -3.31 -11.13 -3.88
C LEU A 40 -3.15 -9.85 -4.71
N GLU A 41 -2.00 -9.65 -5.36
CA GLU A 41 -1.77 -8.50 -6.25
C GLU A 41 -2.71 -8.56 -7.47
N ALA A 42 -2.92 -9.74 -8.07
CA ALA A 42 -3.87 -9.92 -9.16
C ALA A 42 -5.32 -9.62 -8.75
N ILE A 43 -5.73 -10.07 -7.55
CA ILE A 43 -7.05 -9.73 -7.00
C ILE A 43 -7.15 -8.23 -6.73
N ALA A 44 -6.12 -7.62 -6.15
CA ALA A 44 -6.11 -6.19 -5.89
C ALA A 44 -6.30 -5.38 -7.19
N GLU A 45 -5.64 -5.78 -8.28
CA GLU A 45 -5.81 -5.18 -9.60
C GLU A 45 -7.25 -5.31 -10.11
N GLN A 46 -7.85 -6.50 -10.03
CA GLN A 46 -9.24 -6.73 -10.46
C GLN A 46 -10.26 -5.84 -9.74
N TYR A 47 -10.04 -5.54 -8.45
CA TYR A 47 -10.89 -4.66 -7.65
C TYR A 47 -10.43 -3.19 -7.62
N GLY A 48 -9.52 -2.82 -8.52
CA GLY A 48 -9.02 -1.45 -8.69
C GLY A 48 -8.26 -0.91 -7.47
N CYS A 49 -7.70 -1.79 -6.63
CA CYS A 49 -6.93 -1.42 -5.45
C CYS A 49 -5.48 -1.12 -5.87
N MET A 50 -5.24 0.13 -6.28
CA MET A 50 -3.95 0.58 -6.83
C MET A 50 -3.30 1.66 -5.96
N TYR A 51 -1.97 1.65 -5.88
CA TYR A 51 -1.18 2.72 -5.26
C TYR A 51 0.07 2.98 -6.10
N GLY A 52 0.25 4.23 -6.55
CA GLY A 52 1.40 4.61 -7.39
C GLY A 52 1.48 3.82 -8.71
N GLY A 53 0.33 3.43 -9.28
CA GLY A 53 0.27 2.65 -10.53
C GLY A 53 0.55 1.15 -10.38
N LYS A 54 0.67 0.64 -9.15
CA LYS A 54 0.87 -0.78 -8.87
C LYS A 54 -0.27 -1.35 -8.02
N PRO A 55 -0.58 -2.65 -8.15
CA PRO A 55 -1.53 -3.31 -7.26
C PRO A 55 -1.11 -3.17 -5.80
N TRP A 56 -2.06 -2.88 -4.92
CA TRP A 56 -1.80 -2.55 -3.54
C TRP A 56 -2.62 -3.43 -2.58
N ILE A 57 -1.96 -4.46 -2.05
CA ILE A 57 -2.57 -5.46 -1.16
C ILE A 57 -3.20 -4.81 0.08
N ALA A 58 -2.56 -3.80 0.70
CA ALA A 58 -3.13 -3.17 1.88
C ALA A 58 -4.43 -2.41 1.57
N GLY A 59 -4.58 -1.87 0.35
CA GLY A 59 -5.83 -1.28 -0.12
C GLY A 59 -6.94 -2.33 -0.24
N LEU A 60 -6.63 -3.50 -0.79
CA LEU A 60 -7.55 -4.64 -0.85
C LEU A 60 -8.00 -5.07 0.55
N LEU A 61 -7.05 -5.25 1.48
CA LEU A 61 -7.35 -5.61 2.87
C LEU A 61 -8.17 -4.53 3.59
N THR A 62 -7.91 -3.26 3.30
CA THR A 62 -8.68 -2.14 3.86
C THR A 62 -10.14 -2.22 3.41
N LYS A 63 -10.39 -2.44 2.11
CA LYS A 63 -11.76 -2.61 1.58
C LYS A 63 -12.50 -3.78 2.23
N ILE A 64 -11.80 -4.88 2.49
CA ILE A 64 -12.35 -6.02 3.23
C ILE A 64 -12.68 -5.60 4.67
N GLY A 65 -11.76 -4.92 5.35
CA GLY A 65 -11.92 -4.50 6.75
C GLY A 65 -13.07 -3.51 6.97
N ILE A 66 -13.37 -2.64 5.99
CA ILE A 66 -14.49 -1.69 6.06
C ILE A 66 -15.81 -2.26 5.52
N GLY A 67 -15.82 -3.49 5.00
CA GLY A 67 -17.01 -4.17 4.49
C GLY A 67 -17.42 -3.78 3.06
N GLU A 68 -16.58 -3.07 2.30
CA GLU A 68 -16.80 -2.84 0.87
C GLU A 68 -16.63 -4.13 0.04
N LEU A 69 -15.76 -5.03 0.51
CA LEU A 69 -15.56 -6.35 -0.09
C LEU A 69 -15.77 -7.44 0.97
N ILE A 70 -16.35 -8.56 0.55
CA ILE A 70 -16.53 -9.75 1.40
C ILE A 70 -15.65 -10.89 0.90
N VAL A 71 -15.07 -11.64 1.82
CA VAL A 71 -14.33 -12.86 1.50
C VAL A 71 -15.29 -14.03 1.63
N VAL A 72 -15.45 -14.78 0.54
CA VAL A 72 -16.25 -16.00 0.52
C VAL A 72 -15.34 -17.22 0.34
N PRO A 73 -15.65 -18.35 0.98
CA PRO A 73 -14.92 -19.59 0.72
C PRO A 73 -14.99 -19.96 -0.75
N ALA A 74 -13.83 -20.22 -1.36
CA ALA A 74 -13.80 -20.81 -2.70
C ALA A 74 -14.38 -22.23 -2.64
N PRO A 75 -15.12 -22.68 -3.65
CA PRO A 75 -15.53 -24.06 -3.74
C PRO A 75 -14.28 -24.97 -3.73
N PRO A 76 -14.36 -26.16 -3.10
CA PRO A 76 -13.26 -27.11 -3.15
C PRO A 76 -12.93 -27.36 -4.63
N LYS A 77 -11.64 -27.32 -4.98
CA LYS A 77 -11.18 -27.69 -6.31
C LYS A 77 -11.60 -29.15 -6.52
N GLY A 78 -12.74 -29.37 -7.18
CA GLY A 78 -13.21 -30.71 -7.50
C GLY A 78 -12.11 -31.44 -8.25
N ARG A 79 -11.94 -32.74 -7.99
CA ARG A 79 -11.07 -33.59 -8.81
C ARG A 79 -11.51 -33.36 -10.25
N VAL A 80 -10.62 -32.78 -11.06
CA VAL A 80 -10.79 -32.67 -12.51
C VAL A 80 -11.13 -34.07 -12.97
N GLY A 81 -12.34 -34.24 -13.50
CA GLY A 81 -12.86 -35.55 -13.85
C GLY A 81 -11.92 -36.27 -14.78
N GLU A 82 -11.49 -37.45 -14.36
CA GLU A 82 -11.21 -38.57 -15.25
C GLU A 82 -12.45 -38.75 -16.15
N ARG A 83 -12.34 -38.36 -17.42
CA ARG A 83 -13.21 -38.82 -18.51
C ARG A 83 -12.36 -39.01 -19.75
#